data_AF-A0A5C7PND6-F1
#
_entry.id   AF-A0A5C7PND6-F1
#
_cell.length_a   1.000
_cell.length_b   1.000
_cell.length_c   1.000
_cell.angle_alpha   90.00
_cell.angle_beta   90.00
_cell.angle_gamma   90.00
#
_symmetry.space_group_name_H-M   'P 1'
#
loop_
_entity.id
_entity.type
_entity.pdbx_description
1 polymer ?
#
loop_
_entity_poly.entity_id
_entity_poly.type
_entity_poly.pdbx_seq_one_letter_code
_entity_poly.pdbx_strand_id
1 'polypeptide(L)'
;MSYDSSERIKREHFVADAGGAATTAYGKNRSFADRKLEAVHFTVTTQGTAAGHGFNVFIGTDSVGTVSLGTTAANGTATVAINQDVPAGALVTVKSLVDATGKADVIYRFRHEA
;
A
#
# COMPACT_ATOMS: atom_id res chain seq x y z
N MET A 1 -10.66 -30.40 -4.61
CA MET A 1 -9.29 -29.89 -4.83
C MET A 1 -9.04 -28.81 -3.78
N SER A 2 -8.56 -29.15 -2.59
CA SER A 2 -8.22 -28.15 -1.57
C SER A 2 -6.85 -27.57 -1.92
N TYR A 3 -6.83 -26.36 -2.48
CA TYR A 3 -5.59 -25.60 -2.52
C TYR A 3 -5.32 -25.07 -1.12
N ASP A 4 -4.66 -25.88 -0.31
CA ASP A 4 -3.93 -25.38 0.85
C ASP A 4 -2.70 -24.63 0.32
N SER A 5 -2.88 -23.33 0.03
CA SER A 5 -1.72 -22.46 -0.07
C SER A 5 -1.26 -22.20 1.37
N SER A 6 -0.38 -23.07 1.87
CA SER A 6 0.30 -22.97 3.17
C SER A 6 1.20 -21.74 3.32
N GLU A 7 1.10 -20.77 2.40
CA GLU A 7 1.77 -19.49 2.50
C GLU A 7 1.16 -18.68 3.63
N ARG A 8 1.84 -18.72 4.79
CA ARG A 8 1.57 -17.85 5.95
C ARG A 8 1.55 -16.37 5.61
N ILE A 9 2.09 -15.98 4.44
CA ILE A 9 2.16 -14.61 3.93
C ILE A 9 1.50 -14.54 2.55
N LYS A 10 0.43 -13.77 2.40
CA LYS A 10 -0.16 -13.42 1.10
C LYS A 10 0.34 -12.05 0.65
N ARG A 11 0.86 -11.97 -0.57
CA ARG A 11 1.27 -10.71 -1.21
C ARG A 11 0.25 -10.32 -2.26
N GLU A 12 -0.44 -9.21 -2.02
CA GLU A 12 -1.36 -8.65 -3.00
C GLU A 12 -0.69 -7.45 -3.66
N HIS A 13 -0.63 -7.46 -4.98
CA HIS A 13 0.09 -6.49 -5.80
C HIS A 13 -0.91 -5.56 -6.48
N PHE A 14 -0.64 -4.26 -6.42
CA PHE A 14 -1.45 -3.24 -7.07
C PHE A 14 -0.56 -2.20 -7.75
N VAL A 15 -0.77 -2.01 -9.06
CA VAL A 15 -0.19 -0.93 -9.86
C VAL A 15 -1.32 0.02 -10.24
N ALA A 16 -1.26 1.26 -9.78
CA ALA A 16 -2.26 2.25 -10.16
C ALA A 16 -1.96 2.84 -11.54
N ASP A 17 -3.02 3.21 -12.26
CA ASP A 17 -2.91 4.06 -13.44
C ASP A 17 -2.40 5.46 -13.09
N ALA A 18 -1.76 6.10 -14.07
CA ALA A 18 -1.25 7.45 -13.91
C ALA A 18 -2.40 8.47 -13.81
N GLY A 19 -2.69 8.97 -12.61
CA GLY A 19 -3.57 10.12 -12.41
C GLY A 19 -4.19 10.17 -11.01
N GLY A 20 -4.21 11.35 -10.41
CA GLY A 20 -4.82 11.61 -9.10
C GLY A 20 -4.22 12.86 -8.45
N ALA A 21 -5.05 13.71 -7.84
CA ALA A 21 -4.57 14.86 -7.07
C ALA A 21 -3.82 14.43 -5.79
N ALA A 22 -3.17 15.37 -5.11
CA ALA A 22 -2.67 15.14 -3.75
C ALA A 22 -3.78 14.54 -2.87
N THR A 23 -3.43 13.63 -1.94
CA THR A 23 -4.36 12.95 -1.04
C THR A 23 -5.40 12.03 -1.70
N THR A 24 -5.28 11.74 -3.00
CA THR A 24 -6.21 10.82 -3.67
C THR A 24 -5.89 9.36 -3.38
N ALA A 25 -6.93 8.53 -3.36
CA ALA A 25 -6.80 7.08 -3.23
C ALA A 25 -6.06 6.52 -4.43
N TYR A 26 -4.86 6.03 -4.16
CA TYR A 26 -3.91 5.48 -5.09
C TYR A 26 -4.11 3.97 -5.24
N GLY A 27 -4.02 3.21 -4.13
CA GLY A 27 -4.23 1.77 -4.10
C GLY A 27 -5.39 1.37 -3.21
N LYS A 28 -6.11 0.32 -3.59
CA LYS A 28 -7.22 -0.24 -2.81
C LYS A 28 -7.06 -1.75 -2.70
N ASN A 29 -7.25 -2.25 -1.49
CA ASN A 29 -7.26 -3.67 -1.20
C ASN A 29 -8.49 -3.97 -0.34
N ARG A 30 -9.27 -4.97 -0.75
CA ARG A 30 -10.40 -5.47 0.02
C ARG A 30 -10.35 -6.98 0.05
N SER A 31 -10.28 -7.53 1.24
CA SER A 31 -10.33 -8.97 1.45
C SER A 31 -11.64 -9.37 2.13
N PHE A 32 -12.16 -10.55 1.80
CA PHE A 32 -13.30 -11.14 2.50
C PHE A 32 -12.90 -11.94 3.75
N ALA A 33 -11.60 -12.10 3.98
CA ALA A 33 -11.05 -12.76 5.17
C ALA A 33 -10.41 -11.71 6.09
N ASP A 34 -10.49 -11.98 7.39
CA ASP A 34 -9.70 -11.34 8.44
C ASP A 34 -8.22 -11.71 8.29
N ARG A 35 -7.35 -10.70 8.36
CA ARG A 35 -5.90 -10.87 8.17
C ARG A 35 -5.12 -9.82 8.94
N LYS A 36 -3.85 -10.10 9.22
CA LYS A 36 -2.95 -9.10 9.78
C LYS A 36 -2.10 -8.46 8.68
N LEU A 37 -2.17 -7.14 8.52
CA LEU A 37 -1.30 -6.39 7.61
C LEU A 37 0.05 -6.13 8.31
N GLU A 38 1.09 -6.86 7.90
CA GLU A 38 2.43 -6.72 8.49
C GLU A 38 3.14 -5.46 7.95
N ALA A 39 3.12 -5.30 6.63
CA ALA A 39 3.82 -4.20 5.96
C ALA A 39 3.22 -3.88 4.59
N VAL A 40 3.51 -2.67 4.11
CA VAL A 40 3.25 -2.27 2.72
C VAL A 40 4.56 -1.81 2.10
N HIS A 41 4.89 -2.39 0.95
CA HIS A 41 6.10 -2.10 0.20
C HIS A 41 5.74 -1.23 -1.00
N PHE A 42 6.57 -0.23 -1.26
CA PHE A 42 6.42 0.73 -2.33
C PHE A 42 7.66 0.70 -3.21
N THR A 43 7.48 0.53 -4.51
CA THR A 43 8.54 0.71 -5.51
C THR A 43 8.13 1.81 -6.46
N VAL A 44 8.82 2.95 -6.42
CA VAL A 44 8.53 4.13 -7.24
C VAL A 44 8.66 3.77 -8.72
N THR A 45 7.56 3.79 -9.45
CA THR A 45 7.53 3.58 -10.90
C THR A 45 7.69 4.91 -11.64
N THR A 46 7.10 5.98 -11.11
CA THR A 46 7.23 7.34 -11.62
C THR A 46 7.67 8.26 -10.49
N GLN A 47 8.76 8.98 -10.70
CA GLN A 47 9.28 9.96 -9.74
C GLN A 47 8.23 11.07 -9.45
N GLY A 48 8.08 11.42 -8.18
CA GLY A 48 7.32 12.61 -7.76
C GLY A 48 8.10 13.90 -8.01
N THR A 49 7.39 14.98 -8.26
CA THR A 49 7.94 16.32 -8.50
C THR A 49 7.93 17.19 -7.24
N ALA A 50 7.15 16.82 -6.23
CA ALA A 50 7.06 17.50 -4.95
C ALA A 50 8.06 16.95 -3.93
N ALA A 51 8.70 17.85 -3.16
CA ALA A 51 9.59 17.48 -2.06
C ALA A 51 8.90 16.61 -0.99
N GLY A 52 7.57 16.76 -0.83
CA GLY A 52 6.73 15.96 0.05
C GLY A 52 6.13 14.71 -0.60
N HIS A 53 6.66 14.22 -1.72
CA HIS A 53 6.17 13.00 -2.34
C HIS A 53 6.31 11.79 -1.39
N GLY A 54 5.30 10.93 -1.43
CA GLY A 54 5.17 9.80 -0.54
C GLY A 54 3.75 9.25 -0.53
N PHE A 55 3.52 8.25 0.32
CA PHE A 55 2.27 7.53 0.42
C PHE A 55 1.84 7.35 1.87
N ASN A 56 0.54 7.37 2.09
CA ASN A 56 -0.08 7.09 3.38
C ASN A 56 -1.02 5.90 3.25
N VAL A 57 -0.95 4.97 4.19
CA VAL A 57 -1.75 3.75 4.26
C VAL A 57 -2.87 3.94 5.27
N PHE A 58 -4.08 3.59 4.86
CA PHE A 58 -5.29 3.67 5.66
C PHE A 58 -5.95 2.30 5.78
N ILE A 59 -6.51 2.02 6.95
CA ILE A 59 -7.50 0.96 7.16
C ILE A 59 -8.82 1.68 7.47
N GLY A 60 -9.79 1.59 6.57
CA GLY A 60 -10.99 2.43 6.65
C GLY A 60 -10.62 3.92 6.56
N THR A 61 -10.87 4.68 7.63
CA THR A 61 -10.53 6.11 7.75
C THR A 61 -9.23 6.38 8.50
N ASP A 62 -8.67 5.37 9.17
CA ASP A 62 -7.55 5.55 10.08
C ASP A 62 -6.23 5.41 9.33
N SER A 63 -5.35 6.39 9.47
CA SER A 63 -3.99 6.32 8.94
C SER A 63 -3.16 5.41 9.84
N VAL A 64 -2.62 4.35 9.25
CA VAL A 64 -1.88 3.30 9.98
C VAL A 64 -0.39 3.28 9.65
N GLY A 65 0.03 4.09 8.69
CA GLY A 65 1.45 4.26 8.39
C GLY A 65 1.67 5.17 7.19
N THR A 66 2.77 5.90 7.20
CA THR A 66 3.12 6.85 6.13
C THR A 66 4.57 6.65 5.74
N VAL A 67 4.88 6.85 4.47
CA VAL A 67 6.23 6.93 3.96
C VAL A 67 6.41 8.20 3.15
N SER A 68 7.53 8.88 3.37
CA SER A 68 8.00 9.93 2.48
C SER A 68 9.10 9.35 1.59
N LEU A 69 8.94 9.58 0.29
CA LEU A 69 9.86 9.11 -0.76
C LEU A 69 10.66 10.28 -1.36
N GLY A 70 10.23 11.53 -1.14
CA GLY A 70 10.83 12.71 -1.74
C GLY A 70 10.86 12.64 -3.27
N THR A 71 11.72 13.44 -3.90
CA THR A 71 11.90 13.45 -5.36
C THR A 71 12.87 12.36 -5.82
N THR A 72 12.80 11.16 -5.24
CA THR A 72 13.71 10.07 -5.58
C THR A 72 13.47 9.58 -7.02
N ALA A 73 14.54 9.25 -7.75
CA ALA A 73 14.46 8.75 -9.12
C ALA A 73 13.62 7.45 -9.22
N ALA A 74 13.20 7.11 -10.43
CA ALA A 74 12.48 5.85 -10.69
C ALA A 74 13.23 4.64 -10.13
N ASN A 75 12.47 3.68 -9.59
CA ASN A 75 12.91 2.47 -8.87
C ASN A 75 13.40 2.67 -7.43
N GLY A 76 13.25 3.88 -6.86
CA GLY A 76 13.38 4.05 -5.41
C GLY A 76 12.39 3.16 -4.66
N THR A 77 12.81 2.53 -3.57
CA THR A 77 11.94 1.66 -2.77
C THR A 77 11.78 2.19 -1.36
N ALA A 78 10.62 1.91 -0.77
CA ALA A 78 10.43 2.10 0.66
C ALA A 78 9.41 1.12 1.23
N THR A 79 9.41 0.97 2.55
CA THR A 79 8.53 0.02 3.24
C THR A 79 8.00 0.65 4.51
N VAL A 80 6.71 0.44 4.76
CA VAL A 80 6.02 0.85 5.98
C VAL A 80 5.68 -0.41 6.77
N ALA A 81 6.20 -0.53 7.98
CA ALA A 81 5.78 -1.55 8.93
C ALA A 81 4.49 -1.09 9.63
N ILE A 82 3.47 -1.95 9.65
CA ILE A 82 2.13 -1.60 10.16
C ILE A 82 1.74 -2.54 11.31
N ASN A 83 1.81 -3.85 11.10
CA ASN A 83 1.43 -4.88 12.07
C ASN A 83 0.04 -4.68 12.71
N GLN A 84 -0.95 -4.32 11.90
CA GLN A 84 -2.34 -4.09 12.34
C GLN A 84 -3.29 -5.16 11.81
N ASP A 85 -4.35 -5.44 12.57
CA ASP A 85 -5.40 -6.35 12.16
C ASP A 85 -6.35 -5.66 11.19
N VAL A 86 -6.71 -6.36 10.11
CA VAL A 86 -7.63 -5.91 9.07
C VAL A 86 -8.87 -6.79 9.13
N PRO A 87 -10.01 -6.25 9.59
CA PRO A 87 -11.26 -6.98 9.64
C PRO A 87 -11.71 -7.48 8.26
N ALA A 88 -12.43 -8.59 8.23
CA ALA A 88 -13.06 -9.07 7.01
C ALA A 88 -13.93 -7.97 6.36
N GLY A 89 -13.75 -7.75 5.07
CA GLY A 89 -14.46 -6.72 4.29
C GLY A 89 -13.91 -5.30 4.46
N ALA A 90 -12.95 -5.07 5.36
CA ALA A 90 -12.33 -3.76 5.52
C ALA A 90 -11.57 -3.35 4.26
N LEU A 91 -11.59 -2.04 3.98
CA LEU A 91 -10.87 -1.46 2.88
C LEU A 91 -9.52 -0.94 3.38
N VAL A 92 -8.42 -1.52 2.87
CA VAL A 92 -7.10 -0.92 3.00
C VAL A 92 -6.87 -0.02 1.80
N THR A 93 -6.55 1.25 2.04
CA THR A 93 -6.33 2.24 0.98
C THR A 93 -4.96 2.87 1.13
N VAL A 94 -4.21 2.94 0.03
CA VAL A 94 -3.03 3.81 -0.06
C VAL A 94 -3.45 5.11 -0.70
N LYS A 95 -3.03 6.25 -0.16
CA LYS A 95 -3.22 7.58 -0.73
C LYS A 95 -1.88 8.24 -0.99
N SER A 96 -1.77 9.03 -2.05
CA SER A 96 -0.60 9.89 -2.23
C SER A 96 -0.59 11.01 -1.17
N LEU A 97 0.59 11.50 -0.80
CA LEU A 97 0.74 12.68 0.05
C LEU A 97 0.53 13.96 -0.78
N VAL A 98 1.60 14.73 -0.96
CA VAL A 98 1.59 16.07 -1.59
C VAL A 98 1.57 15.99 -3.12
N ASP A 99 1.94 14.83 -3.67
CA ASP A 99 2.31 14.70 -5.07
C ASP A 99 1.21 14.03 -5.90
N ALA A 100 0.91 14.63 -7.06
CA ALA A 100 -0.09 14.14 -8.02
C ALA A 100 0.52 13.24 -9.12
N THR A 101 1.82 13.38 -9.38
CA THR A 101 2.51 12.80 -10.54
C THR A 101 3.15 11.46 -10.21
N GLY A 102 3.81 11.36 -9.07
CA GLY A 102 4.54 10.21 -8.60
C GLY A 102 3.64 8.99 -8.41
N LYS A 103 4.22 7.84 -8.73
CA LYS A 103 3.55 6.54 -8.78
C LYS A 103 4.47 5.49 -8.16
N ALA A 104 3.87 4.50 -7.53
CA ALA A 104 4.56 3.34 -7.01
C ALA A 104 3.80 2.03 -7.26
N ASP A 105 4.52 0.96 -7.56
CA ASP A 105 4.02 -0.37 -7.32
C ASP A 105 3.82 -0.56 -5.80
N VAL A 106 2.63 -1.01 -5.41
CA VAL A 106 2.25 -1.29 -4.02
C VAL A 106 2.07 -2.78 -3.80
N ILE A 107 2.82 -3.32 -2.84
CA ILE A 107 2.70 -4.71 -2.42
C ILE A 107 2.28 -4.75 -0.95
N TYR A 108 1.10 -5.31 -0.69
CA TYR A 108 0.59 -5.55 0.66
C TYR A 108 1.10 -6.89 1.15
N ARG A 109 1.72 -6.93 2.33
CA ARG A 109 2.18 -8.15 2.99
C ARG A 109 1.22 -8.50 4.12
N PHE A 110 0.32 -9.45 3.88
CA PHE A 110 -0.61 -9.96 4.87
C PHE A 110 -0.11 -11.25 5.48
N ARG A 111 -0.24 -11.41 6.81
CA ARG A 111 -0.16 -12.70 7.48
C ARG A 111 -1.56 -13.30 7.58
N HIS A 112 -1.69 -14.58 7.24
CA HIS A 112 -2.90 -15.35 7.53
C HIS A 112 -2.86 -15.75 9.01
N GLU A 113 -3.91 -15.42 9.76
CA GLU A 113 -4.15 -16.09 11.04
C GLU A 113 -4.79 -17.46 10.72
N ALA A 114 -4.35 -18.49 11.46
CA ALA A 114 -4.67 -19.89 11.22
C ALA A 114 -5.92 -20.30 12.00
#